data_AF-A0A7W1VB89-F1
#
_entry.id   AF-A0A7W1VB89-F1
#
_cell.length_a   1.000
_cell.length_b   1.000
_cell.length_c   1.000
_cell.angle_alpha   90.00
_cell.angle_beta   90.00
_cell.angle_gamma   90.00
#
_symmetry.space_group_name_H-M   'P 1'
#
loop_
_entity.id
_entity.type
_entity.pdbx_description
1 polymer ?
#
loop_
_entity_poly.entity_id
_entity_poly.type
_entity_poly.pdbx_seq_one_letter_code
_entity_poly.pdbx_strand_id
1 'polypeptide(L)'
;MKTTIKSNLKRIVTAAVCGVISIILLVVGISTIGNRVNFARTAQAQEETKSSADESSSSRRFRCSNATLTGRYAIRGDGFVPSGPPPAPMVPFATVGIMTLDVFGNLSNAVTVSNNGMIMSNIDSGTYTVNADCRGTMTIMIPAPPFQLNFNLVVADRGKEFYLISTTPSVVTAGGKRVE
;
A
#
# COMPACT_ATOMS: atom_id res chain seq x y z
N MET A 1 46.13 30.93 82.44
CA MET A 1 46.08 29.54 81.98
C MET A 1 44.87 29.41 81.04
N LYS A 2 45.05 29.86 79.80
CA LYS A 2 44.04 30.27 78.80
C LYS A 2 44.58 29.77 77.45
N THR A 3 44.47 28.48 77.11
CA THR A 3 44.93 28.03 75.78
C THR A 3 44.38 26.71 75.23
N THR A 4 43.65 25.89 75.99
CA THR A 4 43.27 24.52 75.51
C THR A 4 41.81 24.38 75.02
N ILE A 5 40.90 25.33 75.31
CA ILE A 5 39.47 25.22 74.94
C ILE A 5 39.16 25.81 73.54
N LYS A 6 40.00 26.72 73.03
CA LYS A 6 39.76 27.46 71.77
C LYS A 6 40.07 26.64 70.50
N SER A 7 40.78 25.52 70.60
CA SER A 7 41.21 24.69 69.47
C SER A 7 40.19 23.62 69.06
N ASN A 8 39.45 23.03 70.02
CA ASN A 8 38.42 22.03 69.74
C ASN A 8 37.15 22.64 69.15
N LEU A 9 36.80 23.89 69.51
CA LEU A 9 35.65 24.59 68.91
C LEU A 9 35.90 24.97 67.44
N LYS A 10 37.13 25.39 67.07
CA LYS A 10 37.48 25.66 65.67
C LYS A 10 37.42 24.40 64.81
N ARG A 11 37.90 23.26 65.31
CA ARG A 11 37.89 21.97 64.57
C ARG A 11 36.48 21.44 64.30
N ILE A 12 35.56 21.60 65.25
CA ILE A 12 34.15 21.19 65.10
C ILE A 12 33.39 22.10 64.12
N VAL A 13 33.65 23.42 64.15
CA VAL A 13 33.03 24.38 63.22
C VAL A 13 33.53 24.18 61.78
N THR A 14 34.80 23.86 61.56
CA THR A 14 35.34 23.59 60.21
C THR A 14 34.79 22.28 59.61
N ALA A 15 34.56 21.24 60.42
CA ALA A 15 33.99 19.97 59.95
C ALA A 15 32.50 20.08 59.57
N ALA A 16 31.72 20.86 60.33
CA ALA A 16 30.29 21.08 60.04
C ALA A 16 30.05 21.93 58.77
N VAL A 17 30.91 22.92 58.50
CA VAL A 17 30.81 23.79 57.30
C VAL A 17 31.19 23.03 56.01
N CYS A 18 32.16 22.12 56.04
CA CYS A 18 32.48 21.26 54.89
C CYS A 18 31.38 20.24 54.57
N GLY A 19 30.73 19.65 55.58
CA GLY A 19 29.65 18.68 55.36
C GLY A 19 28.41 19.29 54.68
N VAL A 20 28.03 20.50 55.09
CA VAL A 20 26.88 21.22 54.51
C VAL A 20 27.17 21.71 53.09
N ILE A 21 28.41 22.14 52.78
CA ILE A 21 28.82 22.56 51.43
C ILE A 21 28.89 21.35 50.46
N SER A 22 29.33 20.18 50.91
CA SER A 22 29.31 18.95 50.09
C SER A 22 27.90 18.42 49.84
N ILE A 23 26.96 18.59 50.77
CA ILE A 23 25.55 18.18 50.59
C ILE A 23 24.81 19.16 49.66
N ILE A 24 25.10 20.47 49.74
CA ILE A 24 24.51 21.48 48.85
C ILE A 24 25.03 21.34 47.39
N LEU A 25 26.31 20.97 47.19
CA LEU A 25 26.85 20.70 45.85
C LEU A 25 26.28 19.43 45.21
N LEU A 26 25.87 18.43 46.00
CA LEU A 26 25.19 17.23 45.50
C LEU A 26 23.71 17.46 45.13
N VAL A 27 23.04 18.42 45.77
CA VAL A 27 21.63 18.76 45.47
C VAL A 27 21.51 19.67 44.23
N VAL A 28 22.46 20.59 44.00
CA VAL A 28 22.46 21.47 42.81
C VAL A 28 22.89 20.74 41.53
N GLY A 29 23.74 19.71 41.63
CA GLY A 29 24.16 18.90 40.47
C GLY A 29 23.08 18.01 39.84
N ILE A 30 21.97 17.76 40.54
CA ILE A 30 20.87 16.90 40.06
C ILE A 30 19.80 17.72 39.31
N SER A 31 19.86 19.06 39.29
CA SER A 31 18.80 19.91 38.73
C SER A 31 19.05 20.56 37.36
N THR A 32 20.10 20.18 36.60
CA THR A 32 20.38 20.79 35.28
C THR A 32 20.62 19.84 34.10
N ILE A 33 20.25 18.57 34.18
CA ILE A 33 20.16 17.67 33.01
C ILE A 33 18.76 17.02 33.06
N GLY A 34 17.73 17.47 32.36
CA GLY A 34 17.74 17.86 30.95
C GLY A 34 17.78 16.62 30.06
N ASN A 35 16.73 15.80 30.09
CA ASN A 35 16.27 14.83 29.08
C ASN A 35 17.34 14.14 28.20
N ARG A 36 17.54 12.82 28.40
CA ARG A 36 17.36 11.74 27.38
C ARG A 36 17.39 10.37 28.07
N VAL A 37 16.25 9.69 28.18
CA VAL A 37 16.18 8.27 28.55
C VAL A 37 15.59 7.49 27.38
N ASN A 38 16.40 6.61 26.80
CA ASN A 38 15.94 5.53 25.94
C ASN A 38 15.97 4.22 26.74
N PHE A 39 14.81 3.55 26.76
CA PHE A 39 14.59 2.10 26.65
C PHE A 39 15.05 1.15 27.78
N ALA A 40 14.07 0.62 28.54
CA ALA A 40 13.70 -0.82 28.52
C ALA A 40 12.47 -1.10 29.42
N ARG A 41 11.47 -1.84 28.88
CA ARG A 41 10.19 -2.30 29.48
C ARG A 41 10.41 -3.31 30.63
N THR A 42 9.53 -3.52 31.62
CA THR A 42 8.23 -4.22 31.50
C THR A 42 7.47 -4.26 32.85
N ALA A 43 6.14 -4.41 32.73
CA ALA A 43 5.17 -4.93 33.72
C ALA A 43 4.50 -3.95 34.71
N GLN A 44 3.47 -3.24 34.24
CA GLN A 44 2.30 -2.89 35.06
C GLN A 44 1.03 -3.28 34.29
N ALA A 45 0.20 -4.09 34.92
CA ALA A 45 -1.14 -4.42 34.46
C ALA A 45 -2.04 -3.18 34.64
N GLN A 46 -2.62 -2.70 33.54
CA GLN A 46 -3.70 -1.71 33.55
C GLN A 46 -4.93 -2.35 32.91
N GLU A 47 -6.04 -2.31 33.65
CA GLU A 47 -7.38 -2.69 33.21
C GLU A 47 -7.80 -1.91 31.96
N GLU A 48 -8.37 -2.63 31.01
CA GLU A 48 -8.87 -2.13 29.73
C GLU A 48 -10.22 -1.44 29.90
N THR A 49 -10.21 -0.13 30.14
CA THR A 49 -11.27 0.76 29.60
C THR A 49 -10.60 1.97 28.95
N LYS A 50 -9.84 1.71 27.87
CA LYS A 50 -9.33 2.75 26.97
C LYS A 50 -10.37 2.96 25.86
N SER A 51 -11.23 3.97 26.07
CA SER A 51 -12.04 4.57 25.03
C SER A 51 -11.15 4.90 23.83
N SER A 52 -11.38 4.19 22.72
CA SER A 52 -10.68 4.35 21.46
C SER A 52 -11.08 5.66 20.79
N ALA A 53 -10.38 6.74 21.14
CA ALA A 53 -10.31 7.94 20.34
C ALA A 53 -8.82 8.28 20.19
N ASP A 54 -8.40 8.36 18.92
CA ASP A 54 -7.06 8.73 18.46
C ASP A 54 -5.99 7.63 18.35
N GLU A 55 -6.24 6.69 17.43
CA GLU A 55 -5.20 6.23 16.49
C GLU A 55 -5.62 6.63 15.07
N SER A 56 -5.59 7.94 14.79
CA SER A 56 -5.59 8.46 13.43
C SER A 56 -4.17 8.89 13.03
N SER A 57 -3.22 7.94 13.04
CA SER A 57 -1.96 8.08 12.29
C SER A 57 -2.07 7.29 10.98
N SER A 58 -2.32 8.04 9.92
CA SER A 58 -2.66 7.63 8.57
C SER A 58 -1.81 6.50 7.96
N SER A 59 -2.40 5.30 7.84
CA SER A 59 -2.44 4.68 6.52
C SER A 59 -3.74 5.11 5.86
N ARG A 60 -3.74 6.19 5.05
CA ARG A 60 -4.85 6.39 4.12
C ARG A 60 -4.85 5.17 3.22
N ARG A 61 -5.77 4.21 3.46
CA ARG A 61 -5.92 3.04 2.58
C ARG A 61 -6.11 3.59 1.18
N PHE A 62 -5.24 3.16 0.25
CA PHE A 62 -5.37 3.55 -1.13
C PHE A 62 -6.73 3.04 -1.62
N ARG A 63 -7.56 3.96 -2.14
CA ARG A 63 -8.88 3.64 -2.67
C ARG A 63 -8.81 3.77 -4.18
N CYS A 64 -9.23 2.71 -4.87
CA CYS A 64 -9.31 2.75 -6.31
C CYS A 64 -10.61 3.39 -6.81
N SER A 65 -10.60 3.84 -8.06
CA SER A 65 -11.76 4.27 -8.83
C SER A 65 -11.41 4.17 -10.32
N ASN A 66 -12.34 4.50 -11.22
CA ASN A 66 -12.01 4.56 -12.66
C ASN A 66 -10.84 5.51 -12.93
N ALA A 67 -10.78 6.64 -12.21
CA ALA A 67 -9.66 7.59 -12.30
C ALA A 67 -8.29 6.96 -11.95
N THR A 68 -8.25 5.88 -11.15
CA THR A 68 -7.02 5.15 -10.88
C THR A 68 -6.45 4.50 -12.14
N LEU A 69 -7.31 4.00 -13.03
CA LEU A 69 -6.90 3.32 -14.25
C LEU A 69 -6.93 4.21 -15.50
N THR A 70 -7.44 5.44 -15.45
CA THR A 70 -7.40 6.34 -16.62
C THR A 70 -5.98 6.48 -17.18
N GLY A 71 -5.83 6.21 -18.48
CA GLY A 71 -4.53 6.26 -19.16
C GLY A 71 -4.39 5.22 -20.26
N ARG A 72 -3.15 5.06 -20.75
CA ARG A 72 -2.78 4.12 -21.81
C ARG A 72 -1.91 3.00 -21.26
N TYR A 73 -2.22 1.77 -21.64
CA TYR A 73 -1.55 0.56 -21.16
C TYR A 73 -1.09 -0.30 -22.33
N ALA A 74 0.16 -0.75 -22.27
CA ALA A 74 0.60 -1.89 -23.06
C ALA A 74 0.01 -3.14 -22.44
N ILE A 75 -0.80 -3.86 -23.21
CA ILE A 75 -1.45 -5.07 -22.76
C ILE A 75 -0.83 -6.31 -23.36
N ARG A 76 -0.85 -7.40 -22.59
CA ARG A 76 -0.52 -8.75 -23.01
C ARG A 76 -1.50 -9.71 -22.35
N GLY A 77 -1.93 -10.73 -23.08
CA GLY A 77 -2.69 -11.83 -22.51
C GLY A 77 -2.52 -13.09 -23.32
N ASP A 78 -2.84 -14.22 -22.70
CA ASP A 78 -2.80 -15.53 -23.33
C ASP A 78 -3.70 -16.52 -22.59
N GLY A 79 -3.90 -17.68 -23.22
CA GLY A 79 -4.72 -18.74 -22.69
C GLY A 79 -5.38 -19.59 -23.77
N PHE A 80 -6.63 -19.98 -23.54
CA PHE A 80 -7.41 -20.79 -24.46
C PHE A 80 -8.80 -20.22 -24.69
N VAL A 81 -9.28 -20.28 -25.93
CA VAL A 81 -10.63 -19.87 -26.34
C VAL A 81 -11.34 -21.00 -27.07
N PRO A 82 -12.68 -21.08 -27.05
CA PRO A 82 -13.41 -22.05 -27.87
C PRO A 82 -13.14 -21.81 -29.37
N SER A 83 -12.97 -22.86 -30.17
CA SER A 83 -12.81 -22.74 -31.62
C SER A 83 -14.11 -22.40 -32.37
N GLY A 84 -15.23 -22.28 -31.67
CA GLY A 84 -16.57 -22.03 -32.20
C GLY A 84 -17.65 -22.06 -31.11
N PRO A 85 -18.94 -22.06 -31.49
CA PRO A 85 -20.04 -22.17 -30.54
C PRO A 85 -19.95 -23.47 -29.71
N PRO A 86 -20.24 -23.42 -28.39
CA PRO A 86 -20.24 -24.63 -27.57
C PRO A 86 -21.23 -25.70 -28.07
N PRO A 87 -20.88 -27.00 -27.99
CA PRO A 87 -19.58 -27.52 -27.56
C PRO A 87 -18.51 -27.37 -28.67
N ALA A 88 -17.36 -26.78 -28.33
CA ALA A 88 -16.22 -26.65 -29.22
C ALA A 88 -14.91 -26.94 -28.45
N PRO A 89 -13.90 -27.52 -29.09
CA PRO A 89 -12.59 -27.68 -28.46
C PRO A 89 -11.97 -26.32 -28.13
N MET A 90 -11.14 -26.30 -27.10
CA MET A 90 -10.37 -25.12 -26.73
C MET A 90 -9.08 -25.06 -27.55
N VAL A 91 -8.76 -23.88 -28.08
CA VAL A 91 -7.54 -23.63 -28.88
C VAL A 91 -6.68 -22.53 -28.27
N PRO A 92 -5.35 -22.55 -28.48
CA PRO A 92 -4.46 -21.53 -27.93
C PRO A 92 -4.80 -20.12 -28.42
N PHE A 93 -4.67 -19.14 -27.52
CA PHE A 93 -4.91 -17.73 -27.75
C PHE A 93 -3.76 -16.90 -27.16
N ALA A 94 -3.36 -15.84 -27.87
CA ALA A 94 -2.47 -14.81 -27.37
C ALA A 94 -2.86 -13.44 -27.91
N THR A 95 -2.60 -12.38 -27.14
CA THR A 95 -2.87 -10.99 -27.54
C THR A 95 -1.80 -10.04 -27.02
N VAL A 96 -1.52 -9.01 -27.79
CA VAL A 96 -0.75 -7.81 -27.38
C VAL A 96 -1.39 -6.57 -27.97
N GLY A 97 -1.21 -5.41 -27.34
CA GLY A 97 -1.78 -4.16 -27.87
C GLY A 97 -1.69 -2.97 -26.93
N ILE A 98 -2.42 -1.92 -27.27
CA ILE A 98 -2.58 -0.71 -26.46
C ILE A 98 -4.05 -0.53 -26.09
N MET A 99 -4.31 -0.52 -24.78
CA MET A 99 -5.62 -0.22 -24.21
C MET A 99 -5.63 1.20 -23.65
N THR A 100 -6.63 1.99 -24.04
CA THR A 100 -6.89 3.33 -23.51
C THR A 100 -8.15 3.28 -22.65
N LEU A 101 -8.03 3.72 -21.40
CA LEU A 101 -9.10 3.76 -20.42
C LEU A 101 -9.41 5.23 -20.09
N ASP A 102 -10.67 5.64 -20.22
CA ASP A 102 -11.09 6.99 -19.84
C ASP A 102 -11.66 7.04 -18.42
N VAL A 103 -11.86 8.24 -17.87
CA VAL A 103 -12.38 8.41 -16.50
C VAL A 103 -13.86 8.02 -16.35
N PHE A 104 -14.61 7.99 -17.46
CA PHE A 104 -16.04 7.69 -17.48
C PHE A 104 -16.34 6.18 -17.53
N GLY A 105 -15.29 5.35 -17.62
CA GLY A 105 -15.43 3.90 -17.65
C GLY A 105 -15.54 3.34 -19.06
N ASN A 106 -15.17 4.08 -20.11
CA ASN A 106 -15.07 3.54 -21.46
C ASN A 106 -13.64 3.10 -21.75
N LEU A 107 -13.52 2.11 -22.64
CA LEU A 107 -12.23 1.66 -23.16
C LEU A 107 -12.22 1.57 -24.69
N SER A 108 -11.03 1.78 -25.24
CA SER A 108 -10.68 1.47 -26.63
C SER A 108 -9.39 0.66 -26.62
N ASN A 109 -9.38 -0.44 -27.37
CA ASN A 109 -8.32 -1.43 -27.30
C ASN A 109 -7.86 -1.82 -28.71
N ALA A 110 -6.68 -1.33 -29.10
CA ALA A 110 -6.06 -1.68 -30.38
C ALA A 110 -5.10 -2.85 -30.16
N VAL A 111 -5.43 -4.02 -30.73
CA VAL A 111 -4.75 -5.30 -30.44
C VAL A 111 -4.37 -6.08 -31.68
N THR A 112 -3.32 -6.87 -31.54
CA THR A 112 -3.01 -8.01 -32.41
C THR A 112 -3.23 -9.29 -31.61
N VAL A 113 -4.02 -10.19 -32.18
CA VAL A 113 -4.42 -11.47 -31.60
C VAL A 113 -3.85 -12.60 -32.44
N SER A 114 -3.37 -13.65 -31.80
CA SER A 114 -3.14 -14.97 -32.38
C SER A 114 -4.21 -15.92 -31.85
N ASN A 115 -5.03 -16.47 -32.74
CA ASN A 115 -6.02 -17.51 -32.42
C ASN A 115 -5.64 -18.78 -33.17
N ASN A 116 -5.17 -19.80 -32.45
CA ASN A 116 -4.66 -21.05 -33.03
C ASN A 116 -3.63 -20.82 -34.16
N GLY A 117 -2.78 -19.80 -34.02
CA GLY A 117 -1.78 -19.40 -35.04
C GLY A 117 -2.28 -18.42 -36.10
N MET A 118 -3.59 -18.19 -36.22
CA MET A 118 -4.15 -17.18 -37.12
C MET A 118 -4.00 -15.78 -36.50
N ILE A 119 -3.36 -14.86 -37.24
CA ILE A 119 -3.11 -13.50 -36.78
C ILE A 119 -4.19 -12.54 -37.26
N MET A 120 -4.74 -11.75 -36.34
CA MET A 120 -5.76 -10.72 -36.62
C MET A 120 -5.42 -9.44 -35.87
N SER A 121 -5.79 -8.29 -36.43
CA SER A 121 -5.68 -6.99 -35.77
C SER A 121 -7.05 -6.35 -35.66
N ASN A 122 -7.42 -5.93 -34.45
CA ASN A 122 -8.75 -5.38 -34.15
C ASN A 122 -8.63 -4.08 -33.35
N ILE A 123 -9.67 -3.26 -33.46
CA ILE A 123 -9.93 -2.18 -32.51
C ILE A 123 -11.24 -2.54 -31.81
N ASP A 124 -11.11 -2.93 -30.55
CA ASP A 124 -12.24 -3.31 -29.72
C ASP A 124 -12.66 -2.12 -28.84
N SER A 125 -13.94 -2.04 -28.54
CA SER A 125 -14.49 -1.05 -27.61
C SER A 125 -15.04 -1.75 -26.38
N GLY A 126 -15.37 -1.00 -25.34
CA GLY A 126 -15.92 -1.62 -24.15
C GLY A 126 -16.11 -0.66 -22.99
N THR A 127 -16.36 -1.25 -21.84
CA THR A 127 -16.52 -0.52 -20.59
C THR A 127 -15.78 -1.20 -19.45
N TYR A 128 -15.49 -0.43 -18.40
CA TYR A 128 -14.90 -0.95 -17.19
C TYR A 128 -15.39 -0.19 -15.96
N THR A 129 -15.37 -0.87 -14.82
CA THR A 129 -15.66 -0.27 -13.51
C THR A 129 -14.61 -0.70 -12.50
N VAL A 130 -14.22 0.22 -11.62
CA VAL A 130 -13.27 -0.04 -10.54
C VAL A 130 -13.88 0.38 -9.22
N ASN A 131 -13.96 -0.57 -8.30
CA ASN A 131 -14.44 -0.38 -6.95
C ASN A 131 -13.33 0.17 -6.03
N ALA A 132 -13.74 0.71 -4.88
CA ALA A 132 -12.81 1.30 -3.91
C ALA A 132 -11.79 0.31 -3.33
N ASP A 133 -12.07 -0.99 -3.41
CA ASP A 133 -11.20 -2.10 -2.97
C ASP A 133 -10.25 -2.60 -4.07
N CYS A 134 -10.14 -1.86 -5.18
CA CYS A 134 -9.27 -2.18 -6.32
C CYS A 134 -9.65 -3.43 -7.11
N ARG A 135 -10.86 -3.95 -6.89
CA ARG A 135 -11.50 -4.95 -7.76
C ARG A 135 -12.44 -4.26 -8.73
N GLY A 136 -12.81 -4.93 -9.81
CA GLY A 136 -13.69 -4.35 -10.80
C GLY A 136 -14.12 -5.36 -11.86
N THR A 137 -14.73 -4.84 -12.91
CA THR A 137 -15.13 -5.60 -14.08
C THR A 137 -14.73 -4.87 -15.35
N MET A 138 -14.53 -5.62 -16.42
CA MET A 138 -14.27 -5.09 -17.75
C MET A 138 -15.07 -5.89 -18.79
N THR A 139 -15.67 -5.17 -19.73
CA THR A 139 -16.43 -5.74 -20.83
C THR A 139 -15.78 -5.27 -22.12
N ILE A 140 -15.44 -6.19 -23.02
CA ILE A 140 -14.87 -5.91 -24.33
C ILE A 140 -15.83 -6.41 -25.41
N MET A 141 -16.13 -5.56 -26.37
CA MET A 141 -16.97 -5.84 -27.54
C MET A 141 -16.07 -6.05 -28.75
N ILE A 142 -16.05 -7.28 -29.25
CA ILE A 142 -15.34 -7.63 -30.49
C ILE A 142 -16.29 -7.37 -31.66
N PRO A 143 -15.90 -6.66 -32.72
CA PRO A 143 -16.83 -6.23 -33.77
C PRO A 143 -17.12 -7.29 -34.85
N ALA A 144 -16.18 -8.22 -35.11
CA ALA A 144 -16.27 -9.13 -36.26
C ALA A 144 -15.69 -10.54 -36.00
N PRO A 145 -16.54 -11.57 -35.83
CA PRO A 145 -17.98 -11.48 -35.59
C PRO A 145 -18.29 -10.77 -34.26
N PRO A 146 -19.50 -10.19 -34.09
CA PRO A 146 -19.85 -9.49 -32.88
C PRO A 146 -19.99 -10.46 -31.69
N PHE A 147 -19.18 -10.28 -30.65
CA PHE A 147 -19.39 -10.98 -29.37
C PHE A 147 -18.81 -10.18 -28.19
N GLN A 148 -19.32 -10.48 -26.99
CA GLN A 148 -18.94 -9.81 -25.76
C GLN A 148 -18.05 -10.72 -24.89
N LEU A 149 -16.93 -10.18 -24.44
CA LEU A 149 -16.07 -10.78 -23.43
C LEU A 149 -16.24 -10.04 -22.11
N ASN A 150 -16.41 -10.80 -21.03
CA ASN A 150 -16.48 -10.27 -19.67
C ASN A 150 -15.24 -10.71 -18.90
N PHE A 151 -14.74 -9.83 -18.04
CA PHE A 151 -13.57 -10.06 -17.20
C PHE A 151 -13.80 -9.54 -15.79
N ASN A 152 -13.24 -10.26 -14.82
CA ASN A 152 -12.92 -9.68 -13.52
C ASN A 152 -11.60 -8.93 -13.62
N LEU A 153 -11.53 -7.77 -12.99
CA LEU A 153 -10.41 -6.84 -13.03
C LEU A 153 -9.84 -6.66 -11.62
N VAL A 154 -8.52 -6.65 -11.51
CA VAL A 154 -7.79 -6.27 -10.29
C VAL A 154 -6.76 -5.21 -10.63
N VAL A 155 -6.77 -4.10 -9.90
CA VAL A 155 -5.81 -3.01 -10.03
C VAL A 155 -4.57 -3.31 -9.20
N ALA A 156 -3.39 -3.14 -9.80
CA ALA A 156 -2.09 -3.30 -9.15
C ALA A 156 -1.25 -2.01 -9.29
N ASP A 157 -0.19 -1.92 -8.49
CA ASP A 157 0.75 -0.79 -8.46
C ASP A 157 0.09 0.60 -8.58
N ARG A 158 -0.95 0.83 -7.78
CA ARG A 158 -1.72 2.09 -7.74
C ARG A 158 -2.24 2.55 -9.11
N GLY A 159 -2.60 1.61 -9.97
CA GLY A 159 -3.11 1.87 -11.31
C GLY A 159 -2.05 1.83 -12.40
N LYS A 160 -0.77 1.62 -12.10
CA LYS A 160 0.25 1.41 -13.13
C LYS A 160 0.14 0.04 -13.80
N GLU A 161 -0.49 -0.91 -13.12
CA GLU A 161 -0.76 -2.23 -13.64
C GLU A 161 -2.20 -2.66 -13.36
N PHE A 162 -2.70 -3.60 -14.15
CA PHE A 162 -3.93 -4.31 -13.84
C PHE A 162 -3.87 -5.74 -14.38
N TYR A 163 -4.70 -6.61 -13.81
CA TYR A 163 -4.86 -8.00 -14.24
C TYR A 163 -6.32 -8.31 -14.51
N LEU A 164 -6.54 -9.16 -15.51
CA LEU A 164 -7.84 -9.60 -15.99
C LEU A 164 -7.90 -11.13 -16.00
N ILE A 165 -9.06 -11.67 -15.66
CA ILE A 165 -9.41 -13.07 -15.92
C ILE A 165 -10.80 -13.14 -16.53
N SER A 166 -10.95 -13.92 -17.59
CA SER A 166 -12.23 -14.02 -18.30
C SER A 166 -13.29 -14.73 -17.46
N THR A 167 -14.53 -14.24 -17.55
CA THR A 167 -15.72 -14.84 -16.96
C THR A 167 -16.72 -15.32 -18.02
N THR A 168 -16.48 -14.99 -19.30
CA THR A 168 -17.10 -15.66 -20.46
C THR A 168 -16.40 -17.00 -20.69
N PRO A 169 -17.08 -18.08 -21.16
CA PRO A 169 -16.47 -19.40 -21.37
C PRO A 169 -15.16 -19.36 -22.18
N SER A 170 -14.04 -19.34 -21.46
CA SER A 170 -12.67 -19.33 -21.96
C SER A 170 -11.72 -19.52 -20.78
N VAL A 171 -10.44 -19.71 -21.05
CA VAL A 171 -9.37 -19.70 -20.03
C VAL A 171 -8.36 -18.65 -20.44
N VAL A 172 -8.71 -17.38 -20.30
CA VAL A 172 -7.86 -16.25 -20.72
C VAL A 172 -7.52 -15.39 -19.52
N THR A 173 -6.24 -15.05 -19.40
CA THR A 173 -5.74 -14.01 -18.51
C THR A 173 -5.04 -12.93 -19.31
N ALA A 174 -5.11 -11.69 -18.85
CA ALA A 174 -4.39 -10.58 -19.44
C ALA A 174 -3.91 -9.62 -18.35
N GLY A 175 -2.91 -8.82 -18.68
CA GLY A 175 -2.45 -7.73 -17.86
C GLY A 175 -2.09 -6.52 -18.69
N GLY A 176 -2.23 -5.34 -18.10
CA GLY A 176 -1.81 -4.08 -18.70
C GLY A 176 -0.75 -3.42 -17.83
N LYS A 177 0.26 -2.83 -18.47
CA LYS A 177 1.25 -1.96 -17.83
C LYS A 177 1.18 -0.57 -18.46
N ARG A 178 1.12 0.47 -17.63
CA ARG A 178 1.02 1.86 -18.08
C ARG A 178 2.24 2.22 -18.93
N VAL A 179 2.00 2.91 -20.04
CA VAL A 179 3.05 3.27 -21.02
C VAL A 179 3.82 4.54 -20.60
N GLU A 180 3.19 5.38 -19.77
CA GLU A 180 3.70 6.69 -19.35
C GLU A 180 3.66 6.85 -17.82
#